data_AF-A0A8D2DRD9-F1
#
_entry.id   AF-A0A8D2DRD9-F1
#
_cell.length_a   1.000
_cell.length_b   1.000
_cell.length_c   1.000
_cell.angle_alpha   90.00
_cell.angle_beta   90.00
_cell.angle_gamma   90.00
#
_symmetry.space_group_name_H-M   'P 1'
#
loop_
_entity.id
_entity.type
_entity.pdbx_description
1 polymer ?
#
loop_
_entity_poly.entity_id
_entity_poly.type
_entity_poly.pdbx_seq_one_letter_code
_entity_poly.pdbx_strand_id
1 'polypeptide(L)'
;MSVLKPLDKLPALNTATGLLVGTEDALLQQLADSMLKEDCASELRVHLAKSLPLPSNVNRPRIDLIVFVINLHSKYSLQHVQESLRHVDASFFLGRVCFLSTGGGRLS
;
A
#
# COMPACT_ATOMS: atom_id res chain seq x y z
N MET A 1 -15.68 9.55 9.08
CA MET A 1 -14.30 9.07 8.84
C MET A 1 -14.27 8.44 7.45
N SER A 2 -13.32 8.81 6.59
CA SER A 2 -13.36 8.48 5.16
C SER A 2 -12.75 7.10 4.88
N VAL A 3 -13.52 6.23 4.22
CA VAL A 3 -13.06 4.91 3.73
C VAL A 3 -12.34 5.11 2.40
N LEU A 4 -11.20 4.46 2.22
CA LEU A 4 -10.47 4.48 0.96
C LEU A 4 -11.22 3.63 -0.08
N LYS A 5 -11.72 4.28 -1.14
CA LYS A 5 -12.50 3.65 -2.21
C LYS A 5 -11.70 3.52 -3.51
N PRO A 6 -11.83 2.41 -4.26
CA PRO A 6 -11.01 2.15 -5.44
C PRO A 6 -11.48 2.86 -6.71
N LEU A 7 -12.70 3.38 -6.75
CA LEU A 7 -13.37 3.81 -7.98
C LEU A 7 -13.78 5.29 -7.99
N ASP A 8 -13.25 6.11 -7.08
CA ASP A 8 -13.57 7.54 -7.05
C ASP A 8 -13.00 8.30 -8.27
N LYS A 9 -12.08 7.70 -9.03
CA LYS A 9 -11.42 8.29 -10.20
C LYS A 9 -11.27 7.25 -11.32
N LEU A 10 -11.30 7.71 -12.58
CA LEU A 10 -11.09 6.88 -13.76
C LEU A 10 -9.61 6.43 -13.87
N PRO A 11 -9.33 5.26 -14.48
CA PRO A 11 -7.97 4.84 -14.81
C PRO A 11 -7.29 5.86 -15.72
N ALA A 12 -6.00 6.14 -15.49
CA ALA A 12 -5.16 6.81 -16.46
C ALA A 12 -4.59 5.79 -17.46
N LEU A 13 -4.36 6.23 -18.70
CA LEU A 13 -3.83 5.36 -19.75
C LEU A 13 -2.41 4.90 -19.39
N ASN A 14 -2.18 3.58 -19.40
CA ASN A 14 -0.86 2.97 -19.21
C ASN A 14 -0.14 3.40 -17.92
N THR A 15 -0.89 3.73 -16.86
CA THR A 15 -0.34 4.08 -15.55
C THR A 15 -0.87 3.10 -14.50
N ALA A 16 -0.02 2.67 -13.58
CA ALA A 16 -0.38 1.89 -12.40
C ALA A 16 0.09 2.59 -11.13
N THR A 17 -0.78 2.73 -10.14
CA THR A 17 -0.47 3.41 -8.87
C THR A 17 -0.58 2.43 -7.70
N GLY A 18 0.56 2.11 -7.08
CA GLY A 18 0.65 1.32 -5.86
C GLY A 18 0.72 2.19 -4.60
N LEU A 19 0.05 1.76 -3.53
CA LEU A 19 0.16 2.35 -2.20
C LEU A 19 0.81 1.34 -1.23
N LEU A 20 1.99 1.66 -0.74
CA LEU A 20 2.65 0.88 0.31
C LEU A 20 2.27 1.45 1.68
N VAL A 21 1.73 0.61 2.56
CA VAL A 21 1.29 0.97 3.90
C VAL A 21 2.08 0.19 4.94
N GLY A 22 2.80 0.87 5.82
CA GLY A 22 3.62 0.24 6.85
C GLY A 22 4.28 1.25 7.78
N THR A 23 4.82 0.79 8.90
CA THR A 23 5.38 1.68 9.94
C THR A 23 6.84 2.06 9.69
N GLU A 24 7.55 1.29 8.88
CA GLU A 24 9.00 1.40 8.66
C GLU A 24 9.33 2.16 7.35
N ASP A 25 9.44 3.49 7.43
CA ASP A 25 9.67 4.38 6.28
C ASP A 25 10.85 3.93 5.39
N ALA A 26 11.97 3.53 6.00
CA ALA A 26 13.16 3.10 5.25
C ALA A 26 12.92 1.81 4.43
N LEU A 27 12.18 0.84 4.99
CA LEU A 27 11.85 -0.39 4.28
C LEU A 27 10.86 -0.12 3.14
N LEU A 28 9.87 0.74 3.40
CA LEU A 28 8.91 1.15 2.38
C LEU A 28 9.58 1.88 1.21
N GLN A 29 10.51 2.80 1.51
CA GLN A 29 11.26 3.53 0.50
C GLN A 29 12.14 2.57 -0.32
N GLN A 30 12.89 1.68 0.34
CA GLN A 30 13.74 0.71 -0.35
C GLN A 30 12.93 -0.21 -1.28
N LEU A 31 11.73 -0.64 -0.84
CA LEU A 31 10.82 -1.43 -1.66
C LEU A 31 10.32 -0.62 -2.86
N ALA A 32 9.91 0.63 -2.65
CA ALA A 32 9.47 1.52 -3.73
C ALA A 32 10.58 1.76 -4.76
N ASP A 33 11.79 2.05 -4.31
CA ASP A 33 12.95 2.25 -5.18
C ASP A 33 13.26 0.98 -5.98
N SER A 34 13.11 -0.19 -5.37
CA SER A 34 13.29 -1.49 -6.05
C SER A 34 12.22 -1.73 -7.11
N MET A 35 10.96 -1.41 -6.82
CA MET A 35 9.84 -1.52 -7.79
C MET A 35 10.02 -0.56 -8.97
N LEU A 36 10.54 0.65 -8.73
CA LEU A 36 10.74 1.68 -9.76
C LEU A 36 12.04 1.48 -10.57
N LYS A 37 12.93 0.58 -10.14
CA LYS A 37 14.21 0.33 -10.80
C LYS A 37 14.07 -0.50 -12.07
N GLU A 38 13.10 -1.41 -12.13
CA GLU A 38 12.88 -2.24 -13.32
C GLU A 38 12.08 -1.48 -14.37
N ASP A 39 12.50 -1.61 -15.63
CA ASP A 39 11.81 -0.98 -16.75
C ASP A 39 10.48 -1.69 -16.99
N CYS A 40 9.40 -0.91 -17.03
CA CYS A 40 8.04 -1.41 -17.15
C CYS A 40 7.36 -0.80 -18.37
N ALA A 41 6.56 -1.58 -19.09
CA ALA A 41 5.77 -1.07 -20.21
C ALA A 41 4.75 0.01 -19.79
N SER A 42 4.39 0.05 -18.51
CA SER A 42 3.47 1.02 -17.92
C SER A 42 4.19 1.98 -16.96
N GLU A 43 3.69 3.21 -16.86
CA GLU A 43 4.17 4.17 -15.87
C GLU A 43 3.77 3.70 -14.46
N LEU A 44 4.75 3.26 -13.67
CA LEU A 44 4.53 2.87 -12.28
C LEU A 44 4.71 4.06 -11.35
N ARG A 45 3.70 4.33 -10.52
CA ARG A 45 3.74 5.33 -9.44
C ARG A 45 3.60 4.63 -8.10
N VAL A 46 4.43 4.99 -7.13
CA VAL A 46 4.39 4.41 -5.79
C VAL A 46 4.19 5.51 -4.75
N HIS A 47 3.17 5.36 -3.91
CA HIS A 47 2.93 6.22 -2.76
C HIS A 47 3.17 5.46 -1.46
N LEU A 48 3.67 6.17 -0.45
CA LEU A 48 3.92 5.62 0.88
C LEU A 48 2.94 6.21 1.89
N ALA A 49 2.52 5.39 2.85
CA ALA A 49 1.70 5.82 3.98
C ALA A 49 2.04 5.03 5.24
N LYS A 50 2.01 5.72 6.40
CA LYS A 50 2.22 5.07 7.69
C LYS A 50 1.02 4.28 8.19
N SER A 51 -0.17 4.74 7.84
CA SER A 51 -1.45 4.17 8.28
C SER A 51 -2.59 4.67 7.40
N LEU A 52 -3.75 4.04 7.55
CA LEU A 52 -5.03 4.52 7.04
C LEU A 52 -5.94 4.94 8.21
N PRO A 53 -6.88 5.89 8.00
CA PRO A 53 -7.23 6.52 6.72
C PRO A 53 -6.21 7.58 6.30
N LEU A 54 -5.99 7.70 4.99
CA LEU A 54 -5.21 8.80 4.43
C LEU A 54 -5.94 10.14 4.68
N PRO A 55 -5.22 11.25 4.93
CA PRO A 55 -5.81 12.57 5.09
C PRO A 55 -6.62 12.97 3.84
N SER A 56 -7.71 13.71 4.05
CA SER A 56 -8.58 14.19 2.97
C SER A 56 -7.78 15.04 1.99
N ASN A 57 -7.74 14.62 0.73
CA ASN A 57 -7.03 15.33 -0.33
C ASN A 57 -7.84 15.25 -1.63
N VAL A 58 -8.26 16.40 -2.15
CA VAL A 58 -9.03 16.53 -3.40
C VAL A 58 -8.25 15.99 -4.62
N ASN A 59 -6.92 16.07 -4.58
CA ASN A 59 -6.02 15.64 -5.64
C ASN A 59 -5.45 14.23 -5.41
N ARG A 60 -6.02 13.42 -4.51
CA ARG A 60 -5.57 12.03 -4.30
C ARG A 60 -5.63 11.23 -5.62
N PRO A 61 -4.54 10.60 -6.08
CA PRO A 61 -4.58 9.77 -7.29
C PRO A 61 -5.46 8.53 -7.09
N ARG A 62 -5.90 7.92 -8.19
CA ARG A 62 -6.51 6.58 -8.15
C ARG A 62 -5.47 5.60 -7.62
N ILE A 63 -5.88 4.67 -6.75
CA ILE A 63 -5.01 3.62 -6.22
C ILE A 63 -5.45 2.29 -6.81
N ASP A 64 -4.53 1.62 -7.48
CA ASP A 64 -4.79 0.36 -8.19
C ASP A 64 -4.46 -0.86 -7.32
N LEU A 65 -3.46 -0.75 -6.44
CA LEU A 65 -3.02 -1.80 -5.51
C LEU A 65 -2.63 -1.19 -4.15
N ILE A 66 -3.01 -1.85 -3.06
CA ILE A 66 -2.53 -1.56 -1.70
C ILE A 66 -1.66 -2.72 -1.24
N VAL A 67 -0.47 -2.43 -0.74
CA VAL A 67 0.43 -3.41 -0.12
C VAL A 67 0.61 -3.05 1.35
N PHE A 68 0.13 -3.91 2.25
CA PHE A 68 0.41 -3.78 3.68
C PHE A 68 1.71 -4.50 4.01
N VAL A 69 2.72 -3.72 4.42
CA VAL A 69 4.02 -4.23 4.86
C VAL A 69 3.98 -4.44 6.37
N ILE A 70 4.10 -5.69 6.79
CA ILE A 70 3.99 -6.11 8.20
C ILE A 70 5.37 -6.57 8.68
N ASN A 71 5.93 -5.87 9.65
CA ASN A 71 7.15 -6.32 10.33
C ASN A 71 6.79 -7.29 11.47
N LEU A 72 7.09 -8.57 11.31
CA LEU A 72 6.73 -9.61 12.28
C LEU A 72 7.52 -9.51 13.61
N HIS A 73 8.60 -8.73 13.65
CA HIS A 73 9.32 -8.44 14.90
C HIS A 73 8.67 -7.29 15.69
N SER A 74 7.68 -6.60 15.12
CA SER A 74 7.03 -5.44 15.72
C SER A 74 5.53 -5.69 15.91
N LYS A 75 5.10 -5.92 17.16
CA LYS A 75 3.66 -5.99 17.50
C LYS A 75 2.91 -4.72 17.09
N TYR A 76 3.58 -3.58 17.16
CA TYR A 76 3.05 -2.29 16.75
C TYR A 76 2.75 -2.25 15.24
N SER A 77 3.64 -2.78 14.40
CA SER A 77 3.42 -2.90 12.95
C SER A 77 2.16 -3.69 12.64
N LEU A 78 1.97 -4.85 13.30
CA LEU A 78 0.76 -5.66 13.14
C LEU A 78 -0.51 -4.91 13.58
N GLN A 79 -0.50 -4.27 14.75
CA GLN A 79 -1.65 -3.49 15.24
C GLN A 79 -2.00 -2.34 14.28
N HIS A 80 -0.99 -1.66 13.74
CA HIS A 80 -1.17 -0.58 12.77
C HIS A 80 -1.85 -1.05 11.48
N VAL A 81 -1.43 -2.21 10.98
CA VAL A 81 -2.07 -2.81 9.80
C VAL A 81 -3.51 -3.23 10.13
N GLN A 82 -3.76 -3.84 11.28
CA GLN A 82 -5.12 -4.21 11.72
C GLN A 82 -6.07 -3.00 11.79
N GLU A 83 -5.61 -1.87 12.35
CA GLU A 83 -6.43 -0.65 12.39
C GLU A 83 -6.63 -0.07 10.99
N SER A 84 -5.58 -0.02 10.18
CA SER A 84 -5.63 0.53 8.83
C SER A 84 -6.62 -0.22 7.92
N LEU A 85 -6.71 -1.54 8.06
CA LEU A 85 -7.63 -2.38 7.29
C LEU A 85 -9.11 -2.01 7.48
N ARG A 86 -9.49 -1.46 8.63
CA ARG A 86 -10.87 -1.01 8.91
C ARG A 86 -11.28 0.19 8.06
N HIS A 87 -10.33 0.85 7.43
CA HIS A 87 -10.54 2.03 6.59
C HIS A 87 -10.43 1.73 5.09
N VAL A 88 -10.36 0.45 4.70
CA VAL A 88 -10.30 -0.01 3.32
C VAL A 88 -11.68 -0.50 2.87
N ASP A 89 -12.16 -0.01 1.73
CA ASP A 89 -13.42 -0.50 1.15
C ASP A 89 -13.30 -1.99 0.77
N ALA A 90 -14.36 -2.76 1.00
CA ALA A 90 -14.39 -4.20 0.76
C ALA A 90 -13.96 -4.58 -0.68
N SER A 91 -14.27 -3.73 -1.66
CA SER A 91 -13.92 -3.97 -3.07
C SER A 91 -12.42 -4.00 -3.36
N PHE A 92 -11.57 -3.41 -2.51
CA PHE A 92 -10.12 -3.55 -2.64
C PHE A 92 -9.64 -4.97 -2.34
N PHE A 93 -10.29 -5.70 -1.42
CA PHE A 93 -9.88 -7.06 -1.06
C PHE A 93 -10.13 -8.08 -2.17
N LEU A 94 -10.84 -7.70 -3.24
CA LEU A 94 -11.03 -8.49 -4.45
C LEU A 94 -9.81 -8.38 -5.37
N GLY A 95 -8.63 -8.79 -4.87
CA GLY A 95 -7.39 -8.88 -5.63
C GLY A 95 -6.55 -7.59 -5.71
N ARG A 96 -6.92 -6.51 -5.00
CA ARG A 96 -6.18 -5.23 -4.98
C ARG A 96 -5.54 -4.92 -3.62
N VAL A 97 -5.51 -5.89 -2.72
CA VAL A 97 -4.78 -5.84 -1.46
C VAL A 97 -3.78 -6.99 -1.44
N CYS A 98 -2.53 -6.67 -1.11
CA CYS A 98 -1.46 -7.63 -0.89
C CYS A 98 -0.89 -7.45 0.53
N PHE A 99 -0.47 -8.54 1.16
CA PHE A 99 0.24 -8.52 2.43
C PHE A 99 1.67 -8.98 2.21
N LEU A 100 2.62 -8.16 2.65
CA LEU A 100 4.05 -8.48 2.63
C LEU A 100 4.56 -8.52 4.06
N SER A 101 4.78 -9.73 4.58
CA SER A 101 5.38 -9.91 5.90
C SER A 101 6.92 -9.94 5.82
N THR A 102 7.60 -9.14 6.63
CA THR A 102 9.06 -9.14 6.79
C THR A 102 9.44 -9.73 8.15
N GLY A 103 10.67 -10.25 8.28
CA GLY A 103 11.16 -10.85 9.53
C GLY A 103 10.70 -12.28 9.81
N GLY A 104 9.84 -12.87 8.98
CA GLY A 104 9.38 -14.28 9.11
C GLY A 104 10.42 -15.34 8.72
N GLY A 105 11.65 -14.91 8.39
CA GLY A 105 12.67 -15.74 7.78
C GLY A 105 13.62 -16.40 8.78
N ARG A 106 13.16 -17.47 9.41
CA ARG A 106 13.95 -18.70 9.55
C ARG A 106 13.00 -19.85 9.23
N LEU A 107 12.83 -20.13 7.92
CA LEU A 107 12.25 -21.39 7.48
C LEU A 107 13.35 -22.45 7.70
N SER A 108 13.39 -23.03 8.90
CA SER A 108 14.16 -24.24 9.21
C SER A 108 13.50 -25.46 8.60
#